data_AF-A0A8H7L6D9-F1
#
_entry.id   AF-A0A8H7L6D9-F1
#
_cell.length_a   1.000
_cell.length_b   1.000
_cell.length_c   1.000
_cell.angle_alpha   90.00
_cell.angle_beta   90.00
_cell.angle_gamma   90.00
#
_symmetry.space_group_name_H-M   'P 1'
#
loop_
_entity.id
_entity.type
_entity.pdbx_description
1 polymer ?
#
loop_
_entity_poly.entity_id
_entity_poly.type
_entity_poly.pdbx_seq_one_letter_code
_entity_poly.pdbx_strand_id
1 'polypeptide(L)' 'MPGLLQQPLHILELDFGIREQIMIYPNMKNSVFGLAEVEVDGGQLFIRDMGSTLWKGVFVNGIQINGPALLQTGDILVR' A
#
# COMPACT_ATOMS: atom_id res chain seq x y z
N MET A 1 12.72 -10.54 -19.84
CA MET A 1 11.25 -10.62 -19.69
C MET A 1 10.93 -10.03 -18.32
N PRO A 2 10.29 -8.86 -18.22
CA PRO A 2 9.95 -8.32 -16.91
C PRO A 2 8.82 -9.19 -16.36
N GLY A 3 9.13 -9.95 -15.31
CA GLY A 3 8.18 -10.84 -14.66
C GLY A 3 7.04 -10.01 -14.10
N LEU A 4 5.86 -10.16 -14.71
CA LEU A 4 4.60 -9.81 -14.07
C LEU A 4 4.65 -10.37 -12.65
N LEU A 5 4.41 -9.52 -11.66
CA LEU A 5 4.26 -9.94 -10.27
C LEU A 5 3.13 -10.98 -10.22
N GLN A 6 3.49 -12.26 -10.25
CA GLN A 6 2.56 -13.41 -10.19
C GLN A 6 2.43 -13.94 -8.77
N GLN A 7 3.10 -13.30 -7.80
CA GLN A 7 3.19 -13.72 -6.41
C GLN A 7 2.58 -12.63 -5.52
N PRO A 8 1.84 -13.00 -4.47
CA PRO A 8 1.39 -12.04 -3.47
C PRO A 8 2.60 -11.30 -2.88
N LEU A 9 2.51 -9.98 -2.79
CA LEU A 9 3.57 -9.16 -2.19
C LEU A 9 3.27 -8.93 -0.71
N HIS A 10 4.29 -9.12 0.11
CA HIS A 10 4.24 -8.77 1.51
C HIS A 10 4.54 -7.27 1.65
N ILE A 11 3.57 -6.54 2.18
CA ILE A 11 3.76 -5.14 2.59
C ILE A 11 3.61 -5.06 4.10
N LEU A 12 4.44 -4.23 4.72
CA LEU A 12 4.39 -4.00 6.15
C LEU A 12 3.39 -2.90 6.44
N GLU A 13 2.30 -3.28 7.09
CA GLU A 13 1.34 -2.37 7.68
C GLU A 13 1.80 -2.04 9.10
N LEU A 14 1.75 -0.76 9.48
CA LEU A 14 2.00 -0.31 10.82
C LEU A 14 0.84 0.56 11.30
N ASP A 15 -0.04 -0.05 12.09
CA ASP A 15 -1.24 0.58 12.61
C ASP A 15 -1.25 0.57 14.14
N PHE A 16 -1.32 1.74 14.79
CA PHE A 16 -1.27 1.87 16.25
C PHE A 16 -0.10 1.11 16.93
N GLY A 17 1.04 0.97 16.24
CA GLY A 17 2.21 0.25 16.74
C GLY A 17 2.16 -1.27 16.53
N ILE A 18 1.12 -1.80 15.89
CA ILE A 18 1.02 -3.18 15.44
C ILE A 18 1.64 -3.27 14.05
N ARG A 19 2.62 -4.16 13.89
CA ARG A 19 3.25 -4.45 12.59
C ARG A 19 2.63 -5.72 12.01
N GLU A 20 1.90 -5.59 10.92
CA GLU A 20 1.25 -6.69 10.22
C GLU A 20 1.81 -6.84 8.80
N GLN A 21 1.84 -8.07 8.29
CA GLN A 21 2.15 -8.33 6.90
C GLN A 21 0.85 -8.52 6.12
N ILE A 22 0.58 -7.62 5.19
CA ILE A 22 -0.55 -7.74 4.27
C ILE A 22 -0.09 -8.47 3.01
N MET A 23 -0.92 -9.38 2.53
CA MET A 23 -0.77 -9.97 1.19
C MET A 23 -1.47 -9.09 0.16
N ILE A 24 -0.70 -8.54 -0.76
CA ILE A 24 -1.23 -7.80 -1.91
C ILE A 24 -1.31 -8.75 -3.10
N TYR A 25 -2.54 -9.01 -3.55
CA TYR A 25 -2.78 -9.84 -4.71
C TYR A 25 -2.73 -9.00 -5.99
N PRO A 26 -1.91 -9.38 -6.98
CA PRO A 26 -1.87 -8.71 -8.27
C PRO A 26 -3.22 -8.82 -8.97
N ASN A 27 -3.63 -7.75 -9.68
CA ASN A 27 -4.93 -7.61 -10.37
C ASN A 27 -6.16 -7.57 -9.45
N MET A 28 -5.98 -7.40 -8.13
CA MET A 28 -7.05 -7.13 -7.19
C MET A 28 -6.84 -5.76 -6.56
N LYS A 29 -7.94 -5.10 -6.22
CA LYS A 29 -7.89 -3.97 -5.29
C LYS A 29 -7.69 -4.53 -3.90
N ASN A 30 -6.58 -4.16 -3.27
CA ASN A 30 -6.27 -4.57 -1.90
C ASN A 30 -6.49 -3.34 -1.01
N SER A 31 -7.48 -3.39 -0.12
CA SER A 31 -7.71 -2.29 0.81
C SER A 31 -6.74 -2.38 1.99
N VAL A 32 -6.15 -1.25 2.37
CA VAL A 32 -5.22 -1.12 3.49
C VAL A 32 -5.78 -0.08 4.47
N PHE A 33 -5.74 -0.39 5.77
CA PHE A 33 -6.35 0.39 6.86
C PHE A 33 -7.86 0.71 6.74
N GLY A 34 -8.54 0.23 5.70
CA GLY A 34 -9.90 0.65 5.32
C GLY A 34 -9.99 2.07 4.73
N LEU A 35 -8.85 2.68 4.37
CA LEU A 35 -8.74 4.08 3.93
C LEU A 35 -7.87 4.23 2.67
N ALA A 36 -7.05 3.23 2.36
CA ALA A 36 -6.17 3.22 1.22
C ALA A 36 -6.47 2.00 0.32
N GLU A 37 -6.12 2.12 -0.96
CA GLU A 37 -6.16 1.03 -1.94
C GLU A 37 -4.77 0.83 -2.52
N VAL A 38 -4.33 -0.42 -2.59
CA VAL A 38 -3.14 -0.85 -3.32
C VAL A 38 -3.56 -1.55 -4.62
N GLU A 39 -2.95 -1.13 -5.71
CA GLU A 39 -3.17 -1.63 -7.07
C GLU A 39 -1.83 -1.98 -7.73
N VAL A 40 -1.83 -2.98 -8.62
CA VAL A 40 -0.69 -3.31 -9.46
C VAL A 40 -0.98 -2.83 -10.87
N ASP A 41 -0.23 -1.85 -11.35
CA ASP A 41 -0.31 -1.34 -12.72
C ASP A 41 1.07 -1.44 -13.40
N GLY A 42 1.12 -2.00 -14.61
CA GLY A 42 2.36 -2.19 -15.36
C GLY A 42 3.45 -3.01 -14.65
N GLY A 43 3.09 -3.82 -13.65
CA GLY A 43 4.04 -4.56 -12.80
C GLY A 43 4.66 -3.72 -11.66
N GLN A 44 4.11 -2.53 -11.42
CA GLN A 44 4.47 -1.66 -10.29
C GLN A 44 3.31 -1.59 -9.31
N LEU A 45 3.63 -1.56 -8.01
CA LEU A 45 2.64 -1.39 -6.95
C LEU A 45 2.39 0.10 -6.72
N PHE A 46 1.13 0.50 -6.64
CA PHE A 46 0.74 1.85 -6.27
C PHE A 46 -0.21 1.81 -5.10
N ILE A 47 -0.07 2.75 -4.17
CA ILE A 47 -1.04 3.01 -3.11
C ILE A 47 -1.69 4.36 -3.32
N ARG A 48 -3.01 4.43 -3.11
CA ARG A 48 -3.76 5.69 -3.06
C ARG A 48 -4.51 5.79 -1.74
N ASP A 49 -4.51 6.97 -1.15
CA ASP A 49 -5.47 7.34 -0.12
C ASP A 49 -6.84 7.55 -0.78
N MET A 50 -7.89 6.91 -0.26
CA MET A 50 -9.26 7.01 -0.77
C MET A 50 -10.07 8.13 -0.14
N GLY A 51 -9.48 8.92 0.75
CA GLY A 51 -10.12 10.06 1.37
C GLY A 51 -10.24 9.88 2.86
N SER A 52 -9.10 10.01 3.54
CA SER A 52 -8.99 10.13 4.99
C SER A 52 -9.60 11.46 5.48
N THR A 53 -10.93 11.56 5.51
CA THR A 53 -11.65 12.79 5.89
C THR A 53 -11.53 13.14 7.38
N LEU A 54 -11.07 12.20 8.22
CA LEU A 54 -11.06 12.37 9.69
C LEU A 54 -9.70 12.05 10.36
N TRP A 55 -8.76 11.36 9.69
CA TRP A 55 -7.55 10.81 10.33
C TRP A 55 -6.34 10.91 9.41
N LYS A 56 -5.45 11.89 9.65
CA LYS A 56 -4.02 12.05 9.30
C LYS A 56 -3.45 11.63 7.92
N GLY A 57 -4.21 11.05 7.01
CA GLY A 57 -3.75 10.56 5.71
C GLY A 57 -2.97 9.25 5.81
N VAL A 58 -2.50 8.76 4.67
CA VAL A 58 -1.65 7.57 4.59
C VAL A 58 -0.19 8.00 4.45
N PHE A 59 0.72 7.29 5.11
CA PHE A 59 2.15 7.53 5.05
C PHE A 59 2.88 6.31 4.51
N VAL A 60 3.83 6.54 3.62
CA VAL A 60 4.76 5.53 3.11
C VAL A 60 6.16 5.88 3.61
N ASN A 61 6.78 4.98 4.36
CA ASN A 61 8.08 5.21 5.01
C ASN A 61 8.14 6.52 5.81
N GLY A 62 7.02 6.89 6.46
CA GLY A 62 6.89 8.11 7.26
C GLY A 62 6.58 9.38 6.48
N ILE A 63 6.46 9.32 5.14
CA ILE A 63 6.09 10.47 4.30
C ILE A 63 4.62 10.36 3.91
N GLN A 64 3.84 11.42 4.17
CA GLN A 64 2.43 11.46 3.79
C GLN A 64 2.28 11.46 2.27
N ILE A 65 1.40 10.60 1.75
CA ILE A 65 1.04 10.59 0.34
C ILE A 65 -0.13 11.55 0.10
N ASN A 66 -0.04 12.35 -0.97
CA ASN A 66 -1.10 13.29 -1.38
C ASN A 66 -1.83 12.82 -2.66
N GLY A 67 -1.54 11.59 -3.10
CA GLY A 67 -2.04 10.99 -4.33
C GLY A 67 -1.45 9.58 -4.50
N PRO A 68 -1.66 8.92 -5.66
CA PRO A 68 -1.06 7.63 -5.94
C PRO A 68 0.46 7.68 -5.76
N ALA A 69 1.00 6.83 -4.89
CA ALA A 69 2.42 6.70 -4.61
C ALA A 69 2.91 5.31 -4.98
N LEU A 70 4.10 5.24 -5.55
CA LEU A 70 4.76 3.97 -5.86
C LEU A 70 5.14 3.27 -4.56
N LEU A 71 4.88 1.96 -4.50
CA LEU A 71 5.31 1.08 -3.43
C LEU A 71 6.37 0.10 -3.91
N GLN A 72 7.29 -0.19 -3.01
CA GLN A 72 8.32 -1.21 -3.16
C GLN A 72 8.19 -2.25 -2.06
N THR A 73 8.65 -3.47 -2.37
CA THR A 73 8.73 -4.53 -1.35
C THR A 73 9.60 -4.06 -0.19
N GLY A 74 9.04 -4.09 1.02
CA GLY A 74 9.71 -3.64 2.23
C GLY A 74 9.33 -2.24 2.70
N ASP A 75 8.59 -1.47 1.90
CA ASP A 75 8.00 -0.21 2.35
C ASP A 75 7.07 -0.43 3.55
N ILE A 76 7.07 0.55 4.44
CA ILE A 76 6.25 0.56 5.65
C ILE A 76 5.12 1.56 5.45
N LEU A 77 3.89 1.06 5.57
CA LEU A 77 2.68 1.86 5.52
C LEU A 77 2.26 2.26 6.94
N VAL A 78 1.83 3.51 7.13
CA VAL A 78 1.35 4.04 8.42
C VAL A 78 0.12 4.93 8.19
N ARG A 79 -0.76 5.05 9.20
CA ARG A 79 -1.88 6.02 9.24
C ARG A 79 -1.79 6.97 10.45
#